data_AF-A0A413TAM9-F1
#
_entry.id   AF-A0A413TAM9-F1
#
_cell.length_a   1.000
_cell.length_b   1.000
_cell.length_c   1.000
_cell.angle_alpha   90.00
_cell.angle_beta   90.00
_cell.angle_gamma   90.00
#
_symmetry.space_group_name_H-M   'P 1'
#
loop_
_entity.id
_entity.type
_entity.pdbx_description
1 polymer ?
#
loop_
_entity_poly.entity_id
_entity_poly.type
_entity_poly.pdbx_seq_one_letter_code
_entity_poly.pdbx_strand_id
1 'polypeptide(L)'
;MKSFKFNRKKEDLLPVMKAKAEKANIKMTKEKDKISLMLETGKFQNGEDAVPVIFKGKITNTETGCTFDGKYTYGFYLYTLVIVAAILIVARFSWSAYQHQMDNMILCGIVTVLLIGLIVVVTKKSKGGKNVIENFLNNLDLK
;
A
#
# COMPACT_ATOMS: atom_id res chain seq x y z
N MET A 1 7.79 7.20 4.76
CA MET A 1 7.46 8.02 3.57
C MET A 1 8.53 7.75 2.54
N LYS A 2 8.20 7.59 1.25
CA LYS A 2 9.17 7.30 0.18
C LYS A 2 9.12 8.43 -0.85
N SER A 3 10.29 8.80 -1.34
CA SER A 3 10.51 9.96 -2.20
C SER A 3 11.22 9.52 -3.47
N PHE A 4 10.74 9.98 -4.62
CA PHE A 4 11.35 9.74 -5.93
C PHE A 4 11.67 11.08 -6.57
N LYS A 5 12.92 11.27 -7.02
CA LYS A 5 13.36 12.51 -7.68
C LYS A 5 13.39 12.29 -9.18
N PHE A 6 12.94 13.30 -9.92
CA PHE A 6 12.89 13.29 -11.38
C PHE A 6 13.53 14.55 -11.94
N ASN A 7 14.37 14.40 -12.97
CA ASN A 7 15.03 15.51 -13.66
C ASN A 7 14.13 16.11 -14.77
N ARG A 8 12.84 16.28 -14.48
CA ARG A 8 11.83 16.84 -15.39
C ARG A 8 10.83 17.70 -14.63
N LYS A 9 10.20 18.64 -15.33
CA LYS A 9 9.09 19.42 -14.77
C LYS A 9 7.84 18.55 -14.61
N LYS A 10 7.02 18.86 -13.61
CA LYS A 10 5.76 18.14 -13.32
C LYS A 10 4.81 18.05 -14.52
N GLU A 11 4.75 19.10 -15.34
CA GLU A 11 3.88 19.18 -16.51
C GLU A 11 4.25 18.14 -17.58
N ASP A 12 5.54 17.91 -17.79
CA ASP A 12 6.05 16.90 -18.73
C ASP A 12 6.04 15.49 -18.11
N LEU A 13 6.22 15.38 -16.78
CA LEU A 13 6.27 14.10 -16.09
C LEU A 13 4.89 13.41 -16.05
N LEU A 14 3.81 14.15 -15.81
CA LEU A 14 2.46 13.60 -15.71
C LEU A 14 2.01 12.79 -16.95
N PRO A 15 2.11 13.30 -18.19
CA PRO A 15 1.72 12.55 -19.38
C PRO A 15 2.64 11.35 -19.64
N VAL A 16 3.95 11.49 -19.43
CA VAL A 16 4.92 10.38 -19.57
C VAL A 16 4.62 9.28 -18.56
N MET A 17 4.35 9.64 -17.31
CA MET A 17 3.97 8.72 -16.25
C MET A 17 2.68 7.99 -16.59
N LYS A 18 1.65 8.68 -17.08
CA LYS A 18 0.41 8.03 -17.49
C LYS A 18 0.64 7.01 -18.62
N ALA A 19 1.35 7.41 -19.68
CA ALA A 19 1.61 6.55 -20.84
C ALA A 19 2.47 5.32 -20.48
N LYS A 20 3.51 5.49 -19.66
CA LYS A 20 4.34 4.37 -19.21
C LYS A 20 3.59 3.49 -18.19
N ALA A 21 2.73 4.06 -17.35
CA ALA A 21 1.94 3.29 -16.38
C ALA A 21 0.97 2.35 -17.09
N GLU A 22 0.26 2.82 -18.11
CA GLU A 22 -0.63 1.98 -18.92
C GLU A 22 0.11 0.80 -19.56
N LYS A 23 1.32 1.02 -20.10
CA LYS A 23 2.17 -0.06 -20.64
C LYS A 23 2.65 -1.06 -19.58
N ALA A 24 2.81 -0.62 -18.35
CA ALA A 24 3.24 -1.44 -17.22
C ALA A 24 2.07 -2.10 -16.47
N ASN A 25 0.83 -2.01 -16.99
CA ASN A 25 -0.39 -2.46 -16.32
C ASN A 25 -0.57 -1.80 -14.93
N ILE A 26 -0.20 -0.53 -14.81
CA ILE A 26 -0.37 0.28 -13.61
C ILE A 26 -1.42 1.36 -13.91
N LYS A 27 -2.47 1.39 -13.11
CA LYS A 27 -3.50 2.42 -13.14
C LYS A 27 -3.01 3.65 -12.38
N MET A 28 -2.94 4.79 -13.07
CA MET A 28 -2.67 6.09 -12.48
C MET A 28 -3.97 6.87 -12.32
N THR A 29 -4.26 7.34 -11.10
CA THR A 29 -5.37 8.25 -10.82
C THR A 29 -4.87 9.56 -10.22
N LYS A 30 -5.44 10.68 -10.65
CA LYS A 30 -5.16 12.01 -10.12
C LYS A 30 -6.39 12.53 -9.41
N GLU A 31 -6.24 12.85 -8.14
CA GLU A 31 -7.29 13.39 -7.28
C GLU A 31 -6.80 14.70 -6.66
N LYS A 32 -7.25 15.84 -7.22
CA LYS A 32 -6.72 17.18 -6.92
C LYS A 32 -5.19 17.22 -7.11
N ASP A 33 -4.44 17.43 -6.02
CA ASP A 33 -2.97 17.46 -5.99
C ASP A 33 -2.32 16.12 -5.67
N LYS A 34 -3.12 15.08 -5.39
CA LYS A 34 -2.61 13.75 -5.05
C LYS A 34 -2.66 12.83 -6.26
N ILE A 35 -1.60 12.07 -6.44
CA ILE A 35 -1.50 11.03 -7.46
C ILE A 35 -1.48 9.69 -6.76
N SER A 36 -2.23 8.74 -7.30
CA SER A 36 -2.25 7.36 -6.83
C SER A 36 -1.86 6.42 -7.97
N LEU A 37 -0.96 5.48 -7.69
CA LEU A 37 -0.55 4.40 -8.59
C LEU A 37 -0.99 3.06 -8.00
N MET A 38 -1.66 2.24 -8.80
CA MET A 38 -2.17 0.94 -8.39
C MET A 38 -1.93 -0.09 -9.50
N LEU A 39 -1.57 -1.32 -9.15
CA LEU A 39 -1.48 -2.41 -10.14
C LEU A 39 -2.87 -2.76 -10.66
N GLU A 40 -3.01 -3.00 -11.96
CA GLU A 40 -4.24 -3.55 -12.52
C GLU A 40 -4.42 -5.02 -12.13
N THR A 41 -5.59 -5.34 -11.58
CA THR A 41 -5.93 -6.70 -11.13
C THR A 41 -6.10 -7.64 -12.34
N GLY A 42 -5.51 -8.83 -12.27
CA GLY A 42 -5.55 -9.88 -13.28
C GLY A 42 -4.52 -9.72 -14.41
N LYS A 43 -3.65 -8.70 -14.35
CA LYS A 43 -2.64 -8.42 -15.39
C LYS A 43 -1.23 -8.91 -15.05
N PHE A 44 -1.03 -9.46 -13.85
CA PHE A 44 0.27 -9.89 -13.35
C PHE A 44 0.32 -11.41 -13.17
N GLN A 45 1.25 -12.07 -13.86
CA GLN A 45 1.30 -13.54 -13.92
C GLN A 45 1.85 -14.19 -12.65
N ASN A 46 2.67 -13.49 -11.85
CA ASN A 46 3.24 -14.03 -10.61
C ASN A 46 2.44 -13.63 -9.36
N GLY A 47 1.23 -13.09 -9.54
CA GLY A 47 0.39 -12.64 -8.44
C GLY A 47 0.95 -11.43 -7.69
N GLU A 48 1.72 -10.56 -8.35
CA GLU A 48 2.18 -9.29 -7.77
C GLU A 48 1.02 -8.37 -7.36
N ASP A 49 -0.14 -8.54 -7.98
CA ASP A 49 -1.40 -7.84 -7.75
C ASP A 49 -2.32 -8.54 -6.72
N ALA A 50 -1.91 -9.69 -6.18
CA ALA A 50 -2.71 -10.47 -5.22
C ALA A 50 -3.07 -9.68 -3.95
N VAL A 51 -2.25 -8.68 -3.60
CA VAL A 51 -2.58 -7.69 -2.57
C VAL A 51 -2.70 -6.33 -3.26
N PRO A 52 -3.85 -5.62 -3.15
CA PRO A 52 -4.00 -4.32 -3.77
C PRO A 52 -3.09 -3.31 -3.06
N VAL A 53 -1.98 -2.96 -3.72
CA VAL A 53 -1.04 -1.94 -3.26
C VAL A 53 -1.30 -0.65 -4.03
N ILE A 54 -1.48 0.44 -3.29
CA ILE A 54 -1.68 1.78 -3.82
C ILE A 54 -0.56 2.67 -3.30
N PHE A 55 0.23 3.26 -4.18
CA PHE A 55 1.15 4.33 -3.81
C PHE A 55 0.47 5.68 -4.00
N LYS A 56 0.20 6.39 -2.90
CA LYS A 56 -0.46 7.71 -2.94
C LYS A 56 0.52 8.79 -2.46
N GLY A 57 0.68 9.83 -3.26
CA GLY A 57 1.65 10.89 -3.00
C GLY A 57 1.31 12.23 -3.66
N LYS A 58 2.18 13.20 -3.50
CA LYS A 58 2.13 14.51 -4.15
C LYS A 58 3.42 14.77 -4.92
N ILE A 59 3.30 15.38 -6.10
CA ILE A 59 4.46 15.87 -6.86
C ILE A 59 4.70 17.34 -6.52
N THR A 60 5.89 17.63 -6.01
CA THR A 60 6.41 18.97 -5.71
C THR A 60 7.48 19.33 -6.73
N ASN A 61 7.48 20.58 -7.20
CA ASN A 61 8.54 21.07 -8.09
C ASN A 61 9.76 21.49 -7.25
N THR A 62 10.95 21.23 -7.76
CA THR A 62 12.22 21.71 -7.22
C THR A 62 12.92 22.56 -8.29
N GLU A 63 13.97 23.29 -7.93
CA GLU A 63 14.68 24.22 -8.84
C GLU A 63 15.17 23.54 -10.13
N THR A 64 15.56 22.27 -10.05
CA THR A 64 16.12 21.49 -11.16
C THR A 64 15.20 20.37 -11.67
N GLY A 65 14.01 20.17 -11.09
CA GLY A 65 13.15 19.04 -11.45
C GLY A 65 11.87 18.92 -10.63
N CYS A 66 11.48 17.70 -10.28
CA CYS A 66 10.36 17.47 -9.37
C CYS A 66 10.58 16.24 -8.48
N THR A 67 9.89 16.22 -7.35
CA THR A 67 9.94 15.14 -6.36
C THR A 67 8.55 14.57 -6.16
N PHE A 68 8.40 13.25 -6.19
CA PHE A 68 7.17 12.54 -5.87
C PHE A 68 7.28 11.90 -4.50
N ASP A 69 6.67 12.55 -3.50
CA ASP A 69 6.64 12.09 -2.13
C ASP A 69 5.32 11.38 -1.83
N GLY A 70 5.40 10.13 -1.37
CA GLY A 70 4.22 9.33 -1.11
C GLY A 70 4.39 8.24 -0.07
N LYS A 71 3.30 7.52 0.15
CA LYS A 71 3.25 6.34 1.02
C LYS A 71 2.50 5.22 0.33
N TYR A 72 2.96 4.00 0.57
CA TYR A 72 2.20 2.82 0.22
C TYR A 72 1.05 2.66 1.20
N THR A 73 -0.14 2.48 0.64
CA THR A 73 -1.35 2.08 1.33
C THR A 73 -1.80 0.76 0.72
N TYR A 74 -2.20 -0.18 1.56
CA TYR A 74 -2.93 -1.34 1.08
C TYR A 74 -4.38 -0.92 0.83
N GLY A 75 -5.12 -1.69 0.01
CA GLY A 75 -6.55 -1.45 -0.20
C GLY A 75 -7.25 -1.16 1.14
N PHE A 76 -8.03 -0.08 1.17
CA PHE A 76 -8.66 0.51 2.37
C PHE A 76 -9.22 -0.55 3.32
N TYR A 77 -9.91 -1.56 2.76
CA TYR A 77 -10.52 -2.66 3.49
C TYR A 77 -9.56 -3.47 4.35
N LEU A 78 -8.36 -3.81 3.85
CA LEU A 78 -7.51 -4.76 4.56
C LEU A 78 -6.84 -4.11 5.78
N TYR A 79 -6.48 -2.83 5.67
CA TYR A 79 -5.89 -2.08 6.78
C TYR A 79 -6.95 -1.72 7.85
N THR A 80 -8.15 -1.31 7.44
CA THR A 80 -9.24 -1.00 8.39
C THR A 80 -9.74 -2.24 9.10
N LEU A 81 -9.88 -3.38 8.40
CA LEU A 81 -10.29 -4.64 9.01
C LEU A 81 -9.29 -5.12 10.07
N VAL A 82 -7.99 -5.04 9.81
CA VAL A 82 -6.96 -5.45 10.78
C VAL A 82 -7.00 -4.56 12.03
N ILE A 83 -7.16 -3.25 11.87
CA ILE A 83 -7.27 -2.31 13.01
C ILE A 83 -8.53 -2.60 13.83
N VAL A 84 -9.68 -2.75 13.18
CA VAL A 84 -10.95 -3.05 13.85
C VAL A 84 -10.85 -4.39 14.58
N ALA A 85 -10.29 -5.42 13.95
CA ALA A 85 -10.08 -6.72 14.57
C ALA A 85 -9.17 -6.61 15.82
N ALA A 86 -8.06 -5.88 15.75
CA ALA A 86 -7.18 -5.67 16.89
C ALA A 86 -7.90 -4.97 18.07
N ILE A 87 -8.69 -3.93 17.78
CA ILE A 87 -9.47 -3.22 18.81
C ILE A 87 -10.50 -4.15 19.46
N LEU A 88 -11.22 -4.94 18.66
CA LEU A 88 -12.21 -5.89 19.16
C LEU A 88 -11.59 -6.98 20.04
N ILE A 89 -10.41 -7.49 19.67
CA ILE A 89 -9.67 -8.46 20.47
C ILE A 89 -9.30 -7.86 21.82
N VAL A 90 -8.73 -6.64 21.85
CA VAL A 90 -8.37 -5.97 23.10
C VAL A 90 -9.59 -5.72 23.98
N ALA A 91 -10.69 -5.23 23.41
CA ALA A 91 -11.92 -5.00 24.15
C ALA A 91 -12.49 -6.30 24.75
N ARG A 92 -12.52 -7.39 23.97
CA ARG A 92 -12.99 -8.70 24.43
C ARG A 92 -12.07 -9.31 25.48
N PHE A 93 -10.76 -9.17 25.31
CA PHE A 93 -9.78 -9.63 26.30
C PHE A 93 -9.94 -8.90 27.63
N SER A 94 -10.03 -7.56 27.62
CA SER A 94 -10.22 -6.76 28.84
C SER A 94 -11.52 -7.09 29.56
N TRP A 95 -12.62 -7.29 28.81
CA TRP A 95 -13.89 -7.72 29.40
C TRP A 95 -13.82 -9.12 29.99
N SER A 96 -13.19 -10.06 29.29
CA SER A 96 -12.98 -11.43 29.73
C SER A 96 -12.12 -11.51 31.00
N ALA A 97 -11.08 -10.69 31.08
CA ALA A 97 -10.21 -10.57 32.25
C ALA A 97 -10.98 -10.02 33.45
N TYR A 98 -11.85 -9.03 33.26
CA TYR A 98 -12.71 -8.49 34.32
C TYR A 98 -13.68 -9.55 34.85
N GLN A 99 -14.22 -10.42 33.98
CA GLN A 99 -15.14 -11.50 34.39
C GLN A 99 -14.43 -12.80 34.79
N HIS A 100 -13.09 -12.81 34.89
CA HIS A 100 -12.28 -14.02 35.16
C HIS A 100 -12.59 -15.23 34.24
N GLN A 101 -13.00 -14.97 32.99
CA GLN A 101 -13.29 -16.00 32.00
C GLN A 101 -11.99 -16.45 31.32
N MET A 102 -11.36 -17.50 31.85
CA MET A 102 -10.05 -17.98 31.38
C MET A 102 -10.10 -18.55 29.95
N ASP A 103 -11.16 -19.27 29.58
CA ASP A 103 -11.30 -19.87 28.24
C ASP A 103 -11.37 -18.82 27.13
N ASN A 104 -12.12 -17.74 27.38
CA ASN A 104 -12.33 -16.68 26.41
C ASN A 104 -11.08 -15.78 26.30
N MET A 105 -10.25 -15.73 27.34
CA MET A 105 -8.93 -15.10 27.32
C MET A 105 -7.93 -15.89 26.45
N ILE A 106 -7.92 -17.22 26.55
CA ILE A 106 -7.09 -18.11 25.72
C ILE A 106 -7.48 -18.00 24.25
N LEU A 107 -8.80 -17.97 23.95
CA LEU A 107 -9.31 -17.78 22.59
C LEU A 107 -8.83 -16.46 21.98
N CYS A 108 -8.88 -15.35 22.74
CA CYS A 108 -8.34 -14.06 22.31
C CYS A 108 -6.84 -14.16 21.97
N GLY A 109 -6.06 -14.92 22.76
CA GLY A 109 -4.66 -15.19 22.48
C GLY A 109 -4.44 -15.90 21.14
N ILE A 110 -5.18 -16.99 20.88
CA ILE A 110 -5.10 -17.74 19.62
C ILE A 110 -5.46 -16.85 18.42
N VAL A 111 -6.55 -16.09 18.53
CA VAL A 111 -6.99 -15.17 17.46
C VAL A 111 -5.94 -14.08 17.20
N THR A 112 -5.26 -13.61 18.24
CA THR A 112 -4.16 -12.64 18.10
C THR A 112 -3.00 -13.21 17.28
N VAL A 113 -2.59 -14.46 17.55
CA VAL A 113 -1.51 -15.13 16.80
C VAL A 113 -1.90 -15.31 15.33
N LEU A 114 -3.14 -15.72 15.05
CA LEU A 114 -3.65 -15.82 13.68
C LEU A 114 -3.65 -14.47 12.96
N LEU A 115 -4.06 -13.40 13.63
CA LEU A 115 -4.03 -12.04 13.07
C LEU A 115 -2.61 -11.59 12.73
N ILE A 116 -1.64 -11.86 13.61
CA ILE A 116 -0.21 -11.59 13.34
C ILE A 116 0.27 -12.37 12.12
N GLY A 117 -0.06 -13.66 12.02
CA GLY A 117 0.27 -14.49 10.86
C GLY A 117 -0.27 -13.92 9.54
N LEU A 118 -1.54 -13.49 9.53
CA LEU A 118 -2.14 -12.83 8.37
C LEU A 118 -1.40 -11.54 7.98
N ILE A 119 -1.04 -10.69 8.95
CA ILE A 119 -0.27 -9.46 8.71
C ILE A 119 1.09 -9.79 8.05
N VAL A 120 1.78 -10.83 8.54
CA VAL A 120 3.07 -11.28 7.96
C VAL A 120 2.90 -11.76 6.51
N VAL A 121 1.87 -12.57 6.22
CA VAL A 121 1.61 -13.06 4.86
C VAL A 121 1.28 -11.91 3.90
N VAL A 122 0.43 -10.97 4.33
CA VAL A 122 0.05 -9.78 3.54
C VAL A 122 1.26 -8.90 3.27
N THR A 123 2.08 -8.63 4.29
CA THR A 123 3.29 -7.82 4.12
C THR A 123 4.30 -8.50 3.20
N LYS A 124 4.43 -9.84 3.25
CA LYS A 124 5.28 -10.60 2.33
C LYS A 124 4.76 -10.55 0.89
N LYS A 125 3.48 -10.83 0.66
CA LYS A 125 2.89 -10.81 -0.69
C LYS A 125 2.89 -9.40 -1.31
N SER A 126 2.62 -8.37 -0.51
CA SER A 126 2.61 -7.00 -1.01
C SER A 126 3.97 -6.44 -1.44
N LYS A 127 5.08 -7.09 -1.08
CA LYS A 127 6.42 -6.70 -1.55
C LYS A 127 6.52 -6.78 -3.08
N GLY A 128 5.89 -7.76 -3.72
CA GLY A 128 5.89 -7.90 -5.18
C GLY A 128 5.29 -6.66 -5.86
N GLY A 129 4.05 -6.30 -5.51
CA GLY A 129 3.40 -5.11 -6.05
C GLY A 129 4.12 -3.80 -5.70
N LYS A 130 4.70 -3.67 -4.50
CA LYS A 130 5.56 -2.52 -4.17
C LYS A 130 6.75 -2.42 -5.11
N ASN A 131 7.45 -3.53 -5.34
CA ASN A 131 8.64 -3.57 -6.19
C ASN A 131 8.32 -3.19 -7.64
N VAL A 132 7.16 -3.61 -8.17
CA VAL A 132 6.68 -3.20 -9.49
C VAL A 132 6.51 -1.68 -9.57
N ILE A 133 5.84 -1.07 -8.58
CA ILE A 133 5.66 0.40 -8.54
C ILE A 133 7.01 1.12 -8.36
N GLU A 134 7.90 0.60 -7.52
CA GLU A 134 9.23 1.18 -7.31
C GLU A 134 10.08 1.14 -8.58
N ASN A 135 10.12 -0.01 -9.25
CA ASN A 135 10.83 -0.16 -10.53
C ASN A 135 10.23 0.75 -11.60
N PHE A 136 8.91 0.86 -11.66
CA PHE A 136 8.23 1.79 -12.55
C PHE A 136 8.66 3.25 -12.29
N LEU A 137 8.64 3.68 -11.03
CA LEU A 137 9.03 5.03 -10.63
C LEU A 137 10.52 5.31 -10.81
N ASN A 138 11.40 4.32 -10.62
CA ASN A 138 12.84 4.49 -10.85
C ASN A 138 13.18 4.56 -12.35
N ASN A 139 12.44 3.83 -13.21
CA ASN A 139 12.66 3.79 -14.66
C ASN A 139 11.91 4.88 -15.44
N LEU A 140 11.28 5.81 -14.73
CA LEU A 140 10.46 6.85 -15.33
C LEU A 140 11.32 7.90 -16.05
N ASP A 141 12.51 8.21 -15.53
CA ASP A 141 13.46 9.18 -16.10
C ASP A 141 14.27 8.63 -17.28
N LEU A 142 14.41 7.30 -17.39
CA LEU A 142 15.03 6.64 -18.53
C LEU A 142 14.22 6.97 -19.79
N LYS A 143 14.86 7.63 -20.76
CA LYS A 143 14.23 8.04 -22.02
C LYS A 143 13.76 6.83 -22.82
#